data_AF-A0A3D3EUB5-F1
#
_entry.id   AF-A0A3D3EUB5-F1
#
_cell.length_a   1.000
_cell.length_b   1.000
_cell.length_c   1.000
_cell.angle_alpha   90.00
_cell.angle_beta   90.00
_cell.angle_gamma   90.00
#
_symmetry.space_group_name_H-M   'P 1'
#
loop_
_entity.id
_entity.type
_entity.pdbx_description
1 polymer ?
#
loop_
_entity_poly.entity_id
_entity_poly.type
_entity_poly.pdbx_seq_one_letter_code
_entity_poly.pdbx_strand_id
1 'polypeptide(L)'
;MISLKEKYKDYFKVGAAVNTRTIKSNSNLIIKHFNSITCENEMKVSSIAVGKDQYDFTAADEIVAFAIKNDLLVRGHTFVWHNQTPDWFFEGMDRKQLLERIKSYITLVGNRYREQVFCWDVVNEAIEDKADTVLRRSKWVDILGERFMDDIFRIAKEILPEKKLFYNDYNETNPAKRVKIYNTIKAMKDRGVPVDGIGMQCHSSIYGPYADELKETIELYASLGIQIHITELDVSLFEFGDHSRIEKP
;
A
#
# COMPACT_ATOMS: atom_id res chain seq x y z
N MET A 1 -19.74 7.07 -24.16
CA MET A 1 -19.33 5.94 -23.28
C MET A 1 -19.16 6.51 -21.88
N ILE A 2 -19.90 5.97 -20.90
CA ILE A 2 -19.83 6.39 -19.48
C ILE A 2 -18.43 6.12 -18.92
N SER A 3 -17.93 7.00 -18.05
CA SER A 3 -16.64 6.78 -17.39
C SER A 3 -16.71 5.66 -16.34
N LEU A 4 -15.55 5.12 -15.93
CA LEU A 4 -15.52 4.06 -14.92
C LEU A 4 -16.00 4.58 -13.56
N LYS A 5 -15.49 5.74 -13.13
CA LYS A 5 -15.92 6.40 -11.89
C LYS A 5 -17.43 6.70 -11.84
N GLU A 6 -18.05 7.08 -12.96
CA GLU A 6 -19.50 7.30 -13.02
C GLU A 6 -20.28 5.99 -12.93
N LYS A 7 -19.79 4.93 -13.60
CA LYS A 7 -20.43 3.61 -13.59
C LYS A 7 -20.46 2.99 -12.18
N TYR A 8 -19.41 3.20 -11.39
CA TYR A 8 -19.24 2.58 -10.06
C TYR A 8 -19.44 3.55 -8.88
N LYS A 9 -19.94 4.77 -9.12
CA LYS A 9 -20.07 5.83 -8.10
C LYS A 9 -20.82 5.42 -6.84
N ASP A 10 -21.81 4.53 -6.97
CA ASP A 10 -22.67 4.07 -5.88
C ASP A 10 -22.09 2.86 -5.13
N TYR A 11 -20.95 2.33 -5.59
CA TYR A 11 -20.32 1.12 -5.07
C TYR A 11 -18.98 1.42 -4.40
N PHE A 12 -18.02 1.98 -5.15
CA PHE A 12 -16.67 2.22 -4.68
C PHE A 12 -15.92 3.23 -5.56
N LYS A 13 -14.79 3.73 -5.05
CA LYS A 13 -13.86 4.57 -5.81
C LYS A 13 -13.15 3.71 -6.86
N VAL A 14 -12.86 4.30 -8.02
CA VAL A 14 -12.06 3.67 -9.07
C VAL A 14 -10.76 4.45 -9.20
N GLY A 15 -9.63 3.77 -8.98
CA GLY A 15 -8.32 4.40 -8.96
C GLY A 15 -7.34 3.85 -9.98
N ALA A 16 -6.22 4.55 -10.14
CA ALA A 16 -5.09 4.12 -10.94
C ALA A 16 -3.76 4.45 -10.24
N ALA A 17 -2.78 3.54 -10.33
CA ALA A 17 -1.40 3.88 -10.04
C ALA A 17 -0.85 4.78 -11.14
N VAL A 18 -0.12 5.83 -10.77
CA VAL A 18 0.45 6.82 -11.69
C VAL A 18 1.87 7.19 -11.26
N ASN A 19 2.60 7.75 -12.20
CA ASN A 19 3.95 8.30 -12.04
C ASN A 19 4.04 9.64 -12.80
N THR A 20 5.14 10.38 -12.61
CA THR A 20 5.32 11.70 -13.25
C THR A 20 5.23 11.70 -14.78
N ARG A 21 5.46 10.56 -15.43
CA ARG A 21 5.30 10.39 -16.88
C ARG A 21 3.83 10.15 -17.26
N THR A 22 3.15 9.23 -16.60
CA THR A 22 1.78 8.80 -16.95
C THR A 22 0.74 9.89 -16.67
N ILE A 23 0.94 10.73 -15.66
CA ILE A 23 0.09 11.91 -15.44
C ILE A 23 0.18 12.93 -16.59
N LYS A 24 1.22 12.86 -17.44
CA LYS A 24 1.37 13.67 -18.65
C LYS A 24 0.84 12.92 -19.88
N SER A 25 1.37 11.72 -20.14
CA SER A 25 1.04 10.95 -21.35
C SER A 25 -0.38 10.40 -21.37
N ASN A 26 -1.00 10.17 -20.21
CA ASN A 26 -2.31 9.54 -20.07
C ASN A 26 -3.31 10.41 -19.30
N SER A 27 -3.03 11.71 -19.13
CA SER A 27 -3.85 12.67 -18.36
C SER A 27 -5.34 12.58 -18.69
N ASN A 28 -5.72 12.64 -19.97
CA ASN A 28 -7.11 12.58 -20.40
C ASN A 28 -7.82 11.29 -19.99
N LEU A 29 -7.11 10.15 -20.06
CA LEU A 29 -7.67 8.86 -19.62
C LEU A 29 -7.85 8.87 -18.11
N ILE A 30 -6.85 9.37 -17.37
CA ILE A 30 -6.87 9.40 -15.91
C ILE A 30 -8.05 10.24 -15.40
N ILE A 31 -8.13 11.49 -15.86
CA ILE A 31 -9.16 12.46 -15.46
C ILE A 31 -10.56 11.95 -15.80
N LYS A 32 -10.70 11.35 -16.98
CA LYS A 32 -12.00 10.82 -17.44
C LYS A 32 -12.47 9.67 -16.58
N HIS A 33 -11.61 8.68 -16.30
CA HIS A 33 -12.06 7.39 -15.77
C HIS A 33 -11.93 7.22 -14.25
N PHE A 34 -11.02 7.93 -13.58
CA PHE A 34 -10.70 7.67 -12.17
C PHE A 34 -11.08 8.84 -11.24
N ASN A 35 -11.31 8.52 -9.97
CA ASN A 35 -11.54 9.48 -8.87
C ASN A 35 -10.57 9.28 -7.70
N SER A 36 -9.56 8.42 -7.88
CA SER A 36 -8.47 8.20 -6.95
C SER A 36 -7.19 7.91 -7.73
N ILE A 37 -6.03 8.29 -7.19
CA ILE A 37 -4.73 7.89 -7.72
C ILE A 37 -3.81 7.42 -6.58
N THR A 38 -2.79 6.64 -6.93
CA THR A 38 -1.71 6.21 -6.05
C THR A 38 -0.38 6.51 -6.75
N CYS A 39 0.62 7.04 -6.05
CA CYS A 39 1.96 7.12 -6.63
C CYS A 39 2.54 5.72 -6.76
N GLU A 40 2.91 5.30 -7.97
CA GLU A 40 3.48 3.97 -8.23
C GLU A 40 4.79 3.77 -7.47
N ASN A 41 5.62 4.82 -7.40
CA ASN A 41 6.90 4.76 -6.68
C ASN A 41 7.20 6.03 -5.87
N GLU A 42 6.71 7.19 -6.28
CA GLU A 42 7.17 8.50 -5.83
C GLU A 42 6.93 8.77 -4.34
N MET A 43 6.05 8.00 -3.69
CA MET A 43 5.79 8.07 -2.24
C MET A 43 6.44 6.96 -1.42
N LYS A 44 7.22 6.05 -2.05
CA LYS A 44 7.98 5.02 -1.34
C LYS A 44 9.19 5.62 -0.63
N VAL A 45 9.67 4.94 0.41
CA VAL A 45 10.73 5.46 1.27
C VAL A 45 12.00 5.84 0.49
N SER A 46 12.45 5.01 -0.45
CA SER A 46 13.63 5.31 -1.27
C SER A 46 13.47 6.51 -2.20
N SER A 47 12.25 6.86 -2.59
CA SER A 47 11.97 8.00 -3.47
C SER A 47 11.91 9.31 -2.69
N ILE A 48 11.40 9.26 -1.46
CA ILE A 48 11.33 10.45 -0.59
C ILE A 48 12.63 10.65 0.19
N ALA A 49 13.10 9.63 0.90
CA ALA A 49 14.25 9.72 1.81
C ALA A 49 15.56 9.36 1.07
N VAL A 50 16.03 10.30 0.24
CA VAL A 50 17.18 10.12 -0.67
C VAL A 50 18.54 10.11 0.05
N GLY A 51 18.59 10.55 1.31
CA GLY A 51 19.78 10.49 2.15
C GLY A 51 19.45 10.78 3.62
N LYS A 52 20.45 10.66 4.49
CA LYS A 52 20.28 10.97 5.92
C LYS A 52 19.86 12.43 6.08
N ASP A 53 18.66 12.64 6.60
CA ASP A 53 18.02 13.94 6.77
C ASP A 53 17.85 14.73 5.44
N GLN A 54 17.85 14.04 4.30
CA GLN A 54 17.64 14.61 2.97
C GLN A 54 16.40 14.00 2.34
N TYR A 55 15.44 14.86 2.01
CA TYR A 55 14.16 14.44 1.47
C TYR A 55 13.87 15.13 0.14
N ASP A 56 13.48 14.36 -0.87
CA ASP A 56 13.02 14.85 -2.16
C ASP A 56 11.53 14.55 -2.33
N PHE A 57 10.72 15.61 -2.35
CA PHE A 57 9.27 15.51 -2.56
C PHE A 57 8.85 15.88 -3.98
N THR A 58 9.78 16.29 -4.84
CA THR A 58 9.49 16.94 -6.12
C THR A 58 8.53 16.12 -6.99
N ALA A 59 8.80 14.82 -7.14
CA ALA A 59 8.02 13.94 -7.99
C ALA A 59 6.62 13.63 -7.39
N ALA A 60 6.55 13.40 -6.07
CA ALA A 60 5.29 13.16 -5.37
C ALA A 60 4.42 14.42 -5.32
N ASP A 61 5.02 15.59 -5.11
CA ASP A 61 4.35 16.89 -5.16
C ASP A 61 3.75 17.16 -6.53
N GLU A 62 4.45 16.83 -7.62
CA GLU A 62 3.94 16.98 -8.97
C GLU A 62 2.66 16.15 -9.18
N ILE A 63 2.66 14.90 -8.71
CA ILE A 63 1.49 14.00 -8.81
C ILE A 63 0.34 14.49 -7.92
N VAL A 64 0.62 14.93 -6.69
CA VAL A 64 -0.39 15.47 -5.78
C VAL A 64 -0.99 16.77 -6.32
N ALA A 65 -0.18 17.64 -6.93
CA ALA A 65 -0.66 18.84 -7.59
C ALA A 65 -1.58 18.50 -8.79
N PHE A 66 -1.23 17.47 -9.56
CA PHE A 66 -2.12 16.94 -10.60
C PHE A 66 -3.43 16.42 -10.00
N ALA A 67 -3.39 15.74 -8.85
CA ALA A 67 -4.58 15.25 -8.16
C ALA A 67 -5.51 16.40 -7.74
N ILE A 68 -4.96 17.41 -7.05
CA ILE A 68 -5.70 18.59 -6.58
C ILE A 68 -6.35 19.30 -7.77
N LYS A 69 -5.60 19.55 -8.84
CA LYS A 69 -6.10 20.27 -10.03
C LYS A 69 -7.30 19.59 -10.68
N ASN A 70 -7.41 18.27 -10.55
CA ASN A 70 -8.41 17.45 -11.24
C ASN A 70 -9.41 16.78 -10.30
N ASP A 71 -9.50 17.23 -9.04
CA ASP A 71 -10.41 16.69 -8.03
C ASP A 71 -10.26 15.17 -7.85
N LEU A 72 -9.02 14.70 -7.78
CA LEU A 72 -8.67 13.30 -7.54
C LEU A 72 -8.19 13.12 -6.10
N LEU A 73 -8.68 12.07 -5.45
CA LEU A 73 -8.19 11.65 -4.15
C LEU A 73 -6.84 10.92 -4.28
N VAL A 74 -6.00 10.98 -3.25
CA VAL A 74 -4.71 10.26 -3.24
C VAL A 74 -4.73 9.17 -2.17
N ARG A 75 -4.35 7.94 -2.55
CA ARG A 75 -3.94 6.90 -1.59
C ARG A 75 -2.44 7.04 -1.35
N GLY A 76 -2.03 7.15 -0.11
CA GLY A 76 -0.62 7.19 0.25
C GLY A 76 -0.03 5.79 0.31
N HIS A 77 1.05 5.56 -0.43
CA HIS A 77 1.72 4.28 -0.55
C HIS A 77 3.24 4.49 -0.61
N THR A 78 4.03 4.13 0.40
CA THR A 78 3.70 3.48 1.68
C THR A 78 4.74 3.88 2.72
N PHE A 79 4.41 3.83 4.02
CA PHE A 79 5.35 4.26 5.07
C PHE A 79 6.44 3.23 5.38
N VAL A 80 6.08 1.94 5.43
CA VAL A 80 7.00 0.87 5.84
C VAL A 80 6.88 -0.30 4.88
N TRP A 81 7.98 -0.62 4.23
CA TRP A 81 8.07 -1.76 3.32
C TRP A 81 9.47 -2.38 3.40
N HIS A 82 9.54 -3.71 3.33
CA HIS A 82 10.80 -4.44 3.34
C HIS A 82 11.64 -4.17 2.07
N ASN A 83 10.97 -3.79 0.98
CA ASN A 83 11.57 -3.37 -0.27
C ASN A 83 11.56 -1.83 -0.39
N GLN A 84 12.44 -1.28 -1.24
CA GLN A 84 12.53 0.16 -1.51
C GLN A 84 12.62 1.04 -0.24
N THR A 85 13.29 0.55 0.80
CA THR A 85 13.77 1.34 1.94
C THR A 85 15.30 1.33 1.92
N PRO A 86 15.96 2.49 1.85
CA PRO A 86 17.41 2.54 1.69
C PRO A 86 18.15 2.05 2.95
N ASP A 87 19.32 1.45 2.78
CA ASP A 87 20.06 0.81 3.86
C ASP A 87 20.42 1.76 5.01
N TRP A 88 20.77 3.01 4.69
CA TRP A 88 21.07 4.06 5.68
C TRP A 88 19.92 4.29 6.66
N PHE A 89 18.68 3.97 6.27
CA PHE A 89 17.51 4.08 7.13
C PHE A 89 17.60 3.16 8.36
N PHE A 90 18.43 2.12 8.32
CA PHE A 90 18.64 1.15 9.40
C PHE A 90 20.02 1.25 10.05
N GLU A 91 20.99 1.90 9.41
CA GLU A 91 22.38 1.91 9.83
C GLU A 91 22.59 2.47 11.24
N GLY A 92 23.22 1.67 12.11
CA GLY A 92 23.54 2.05 13.48
C GLY A 92 22.34 2.30 14.38
N MET A 93 21.15 1.83 14.00
CA MET A 93 19.92 2.03 14.76
C MET A 93 19.65 0.85 15.70
N ASP A 94 19.40 1.14 16.96
CA ASP A 94 18.67 0.24 17.85
C ASP A 94 17.14 0.38 17.65
N ARG A 95 16.37 -0.44 18.38
CA ARG A 95 14.90 -0.42 18.34
C ARG A 95 14.33 0.97 18.59
N LYS A 96 14.81 1.67 19.62
CA LYS A 96 14.26 2.97 20.03
C LYS A 96 14.57 4.01 18.96
N GLN A 97 15.80 4.05 18.47
CA GLN A 97 16.25 4.98 17.45
C GLN A 97 15.48 4.78 16.13
N LEU A 98 15.24 3.53 15.73
CA LEU A 98 14.47 3.22 14.52
C LEU A 98 13.01 3.63 14.66
N LEU A 99 12.37 3.41 15.81
CA LEU A 99 11.00 3.89 16.07
C LEU A 99 10.89 5.42 16.01
N GLU A 100 11.84 6.15 16.58
CA GLU A 100 11.88 7.62 16.50
C GLU A 100 12.10 8.11 15.05
N ARG A 101 12.94 7.41 14.28
CA ARG A 101 13.12 7.69 12.84
C ARG A 101 11.83 7.46 12.06
N ILE A 102 11.14 6.34 12.30
CA ILE A 102 9.83 6.06 11.68
C ILE A 102 8.83 7.16 12.06
N LYS A 103 8.73 7.52 13.35
CA LYS A 103 7.84 8.58 13.83
C LYS A 103 8.13 9.91 13.13
N SER A 104 9.40 10.27 13.01
CA SER A 104 9.84 11.50 12.32
C SER A 104 9.48 11.46 10.83
N TYR A 105 9.71 10.33 10.16
CA TYR A 105 9.40 10.14 8.75
C TYR A 105 7.88 10.20 8.47
N ILE A 106 7.07 9.47 9.25
CA ILE A 106 5.60 9.51 9.14
C ILE A 106 5.07 10.92 9.44
N THR A 107 5.66 11.62 10.42
CA THR A 107 5.30 13.01 10.72
C THR A 107 5.56 13.92 9.52
N LEU A 108 6.75 13.81 8.92
CA LEU A 108 7.14 14.64 7.79
C LEU A 108 6.24 14.39 6.56
N VAL A 109 6.16 13.14 6.11
CA VAL A 109 5.44 12.77 4.89
C VAL A 109 3.93 12.86 5.08
N GLY A 110 3.43 12.34 6.20
CA GLY A 110 2.01 12.34 6.54
C GLY A 110 1.45 13.75 6.70
N ASN A 111 2.18 14.66 7.35
CA ASN A 111 1.72 16.05 7.49
C ASN A 111 1.79 16.81 6.16
N ARG A 112 2.80 16.56 5.33
CA ARG A 112 2.94 17.21 4.02
C ARG A 112 1.71 16.97 3.13
N TYR A 113 1.21 15.74 3.10
CA TYR A 113 0.08 15.33 2.25
C TYR A 113 -1.23 15.17 3.01
N ARG A 114 -1.32 15.77 4.20
CA ARG A 114 -2.44 15.58 5.13
C ARG A 114 -3.79 15.87 4.49
N GLU A 115 -3.92 16.93 3.69
CA GLU A 115 -5.23 17.28 3.12
C GLU A 115 -5.61 16.42 1.91
N GLN A 116 -4.63 15.98 1.13
CA GLN A 116 -4.88 15.31 -0.16
C GLN A 116 -4.98 13.79 -0.05
N VAL A 117 -4.28 13.19 0.92
CA VAL A 117 -4.27 11.75 1.11
C VAL A 117 -5.42 11.34 2.03
N PHE A 118 -6.31 10.47 1.56
CA PHE A 118 -7.48 10.04 2.35
C PHE A 118 -7.22 8.78 3.16
N CYS A 119 -6.26 7.95 2.76
CA CYS A 119 -5.81 6.76 3.47
C CYS A 119 -4.35 6.47 3.19
N TRP A 120 -3.69 5.75 4.11
CA TRP A 120 -2.30 5.31 3.96
C TRP A 120 -2.19 3.79 4.04
N ASP A 121 -1.45 3.22 3.11
CA ASP A 121 -0.83 1.92 3.29
C ASP A 121 0.33 2.15 4.29
N VAL A 122 0.15 1.70 5.54
CA VAL A 122 1.09 1.96 6.64
C VAL A 122 2.23 0.95 6.62
N VAL A 123 1.88 -0.32 6.44
CA VAL A 123 2.83 -1.42 6.28
C VAL A 123 2.45 -2.20 5.04
N ASN A 124 3.42 -2.42 4.17
CA ASN A 124 3.26 -3.20 2.94
C ASN A 124 4.01 -4.53 3.08
N GLU A 125 3.35 -5.64 2.73
CA GLU A 125 3.96 -6.96 2.47
C GLU A 125 4.85 -7.51 3.60
N ALA A 126 4.40 -7.38 4.84
CA ALA A 126 5.12 -7.88 6.01
C ALA A 126 4.86 -9.37 6.27
N ILE A 127 3.79 -9.94 5.73
CA ILE A 127 3.43 -11.35 5.90
C ILE A 127 4.19 -12.21 4.88
N GLU A 128 4.74 -13.32 5.36
CA GLU A 128 5.53 -14.25 4.57
C GLU A 128 4.66 -15.13 3.67
N ASP A 129 5.06 -15.23 2.40
CA ASP A 129 4.36 -15.97 1.35
C ASP A 129 4.52 -17.48 1.46
N LYS A 130 5.74 -17.95 1.74
CA LYS A 130 6.13 -19.34 1.42
C LYS A 130 6.49 -20.17 2.64
N ALA A 131 7.21 -19.60 3.60
CA ALA A 131 7.67 -20.34 4.77
C ALA A 131 6.56 -20.47 5.83
N ASP A 132 6.72 -21.36 6.80
CA ASP A 132 5.75 -21.51 7.90
C ASP A 132 5.74 -20.30 8.86
N THR A 133 6.77 -19.46 8.80
CA THR A 133 6.83 -18.22 9.57
C THR A 133 5.70 -17.27 9.16
N VAL A 134 5.22 -16.48 10.13
CA VAL A 134 4.16 -15.49 9.87
C VAL A 134 4.71 -14.26 9.16
N LEU A 135 5.83 -13.72 9.67
CA LEU A 135 6.44 -12.50 9.15
C LEU A 135 7.58 -12.82 8.19
N ARG A 136 7.68 -12.00 7.15
CA ARG A 136 8.81 -11.97 6.23
C ARG A 136 10.04 -11.47 6.98
N ARG A 137 11.18 -12.15 6.79
CA ARG A 137 12.46 -11.69 7.31
C ARG A 137 12.81 -10.33 6.68
N SER A 138 13.07 -9.33 7.52
CA SER A 138 13.43 -7.98 7.09
C SER A 138 14.18 -7.25 8.20
N LYS A 139 14.91 -6.19 7.86
CA LYS A 139 15.57 -5.31 8.84
C LYS A 139 14.58 -4.73 9.85
N TRP A 140 13.32 -4.53 9.45
CA TRP A 140 12.24 -4.13 10.34
C TRP A 140 12.01 -5.17 11.45
N VAL A 141 11.82 -6.45 11.10
CA VAL A 141 11.62 -7.52 12.08
C VAL A 141 12.89 -7.77 12.89
N ASP A 142 14.07 -7.71 12.26
CA ASP A 142 15.35 -7.97 12.94
C ASP A 142 15.65 -6.91 14.03
N ILE A 143 15.29 -5.64 13.82
CA ILE A 143 15.57 -4.53 14.75
C ILE A 143 14.37 -4.25 15.68
N LEU A 144 13.14 -4.32 15.16
CA LEU A 144 11.90 -3.98 15.88
C LEU A 144 11.11 -5.22 16.35
N GLY A 145 11.57 -6.44 16.09
CA GLY A 145 10.88 -7.65 16.49
C GLY A 145 9.50 -7.84 15.87
N GLU A 146 8.83 -8.91 16.29
CA GLU A 146 7.60 -9.39 15.63
C GLU A 146 6.38 -8.47 15.80
N ARG A 147 6.40 -7.56 16.79
CA ARG A 147 5.30 -6.63 17.07
C ARG A 147 5.48 -5.26 16.42
N PHE A 148 6.45 -5.09 15.53
CA PHE A 148 6.74 -3.79 14.92
C PHE A 148 5.52 -3.15 14.24
N MET A 149 4.63 -3.93 13.63
CA MET A 149 3.40 -3.40 13.03
C MET A 149 2.47 -2.76 14.07
N ASP A 150 2.37 -3.30 15.28
CA ASP A 150 1.57 -2.68 16.35
C ASP A 150 2.08 -1.26 16.64
N ASP A 151 3.40 -1.11 16.76
CA ASP A 151 4.04 0.17 17.07
C ASP A 151 3.82 1.18 15.94
N ILE A 152 4.05 0.77 14.68
CA ILE A 152 3.97 1.65 13.52
C ILE A 152 2.53 2.12 13.28
N PHE A 153 1.54 1.24 13.40
CA PHE A 153 0.14 1.65 13.25
C PHE A 153 -0.30 2.61 14.37
N ARG A 154 0.17 2.42 15.60
CA ARG A 154 -0.10 3.36 16.70
C ARG A 154 0.55 4.71 16.45
N ILE A 155 1.81 4.73 16.01
CA ILE A 155 2.53 5.96 15.62
C ILE A 155 1.79 6.67 14.49
N ALA A 156 1.41 5.95 13.43
CA ALA A 156 0.67 6.51 12.31
C ALA A 156 -0.67 7.09 12.75
N LYS A 157 -1.39 6.43 13.68
CA LYS A 157 -2.66 6.94 14.20
C LYS A 157 -2.51 8.15 15.12
N GLU A 158 -1.44 8.22 15.91
CA GLU A 158 -1.13 9.39 16.73
C GLU A 158 -0.90 10.64 15.85
N ILE A 159 -0.18 10.47 14.73
CA ILE A 159 0.17 11.58 13.82
C ILE A 159 -1.01 11.96 12.92
N LEU A 160 -1.74 10.96 12.41
CA LEU A 160 -2.79 11.08 11.41
C LEU A 160 -4.13 10.52 11.94
N PRO A 161 -4.70 11.08 13.04
CA PRO A 161 -5.87 10.52 13.71
C PRO A 161 -7.12 10.44 12.80
N GLU A 162 -7.24 11.35 11.83
CA GLU A 162 -8.34 11.44 10.87
C GLU A 162 -8.21 10.46 9.69
N LYS A 163 -7.01 9.90 9.45
CA LYS A 163 -6.76 9.05 8.29
C LYS A 163 -7.11 7.59 8.56
N LYS A 164 -7.47 6.91 7.48
CA LYS A 164 -7.66 5.46 7.46
C LYS A 164 -6.34 4.77 7.21
N LEU A 165 -6.00 3.80 8.06
CA LEU A 165 -4.73 3.09 8.06
C LEU A 165 -4.90 1.66 7.57
N PHE A 166 -4.15 1.31 6.53
CA PHE A 166 -4.25 0.03 5.84
C PHE A 166 -2.97 -0.81 6.00
N TYR A 167 -3.17 -2.12 6.16
CA TYR A 167 -2.16 -3.12 5.82
C TYR A 167 -2.37 -3.55 4.36
N ASN A 168 -1.35 -3.50 3.51
CA ASN A 168 -1.46 -3.82 2.07
C ASN A 168 -0.56 -5.01 1.72
N ASP A 169 -1.03 -5.94 0.88
CA ASP A 169 -0.26 -7.13 0.51
C ASP A 169 -0.77 -7.79 -0.79
N TYR A 170 0.11 -8.59 -1.42
CA TYR A 170 -0.19 -9.45 -2.57
C TYR A 170 -0.35 -10.92 -2.18
N ASN A 171 -0.71 -11.79 -3.14
CA ASN A 171 -0.99 -13.23 -2.92
C ASN A 171 -1.98 -13.46 -1.77
N GLU A 172 -2.80 -12.47 -1.48
CA GLU A 172 -3.71 -12.41 -0.35
C GLU A 172 -4.85 -13.41 -0.48
N THR A 173 -5.06 -13.95 -1.68
CA THR A 173 -6.02 -15.02 -1.99
C THR A 173 -5.43 -16.42 -1.82
N ASN A 174 -4.09 -16.57 -1.74
CA ASN A 174 -3.47 -17.85 -1.45
C ASN A 174 -3.94 -18.36 -0.07
N PRO A 175 -4.49 -19.57 0.07
CA PRO A 175 -5.11 -20.01 1.32
C PRO A 175 -4.20 -19.91 2.56
N ALA A 176 -2.92 -20.24 2.43
CA ALA A 176 -1.98 -20.18 3.55
C ALA A 176 -1.67 -18.73 3.93
N LYS A 177 -1.37 -17.87 2.96
CA LYS A 177 -1.06 -16.45 3.24
C LYS A 177 -2.30 -15.70 3.72
N ARG A 178 -3.46 -15.97 3.14
CA ARG A 178 -4.75 -15.43 3.53
C ARG A 178 -5.04 -15.59 5.02
N VAL A 179 -4.87 -16.80 5.53
CA VAL A 179 -5.08 -17.11 6.95
C VAL A 179 -4.04 -16.40 7.83
N LYS A 180 -2.78 -16.30 7.39
CA LYS A 180 -1.74 -15.54 8.13
C LYS A 180 -2.06 -14.05 8.21
N ILE A 181 -2.49 -13.43 7.12
CA ILE A 181 -2.91 -12.02 7.09
C ILE A 181 -4.10 -11.86 8.05
N TYR A 182 -5.14 -12.67 7.91
CA TYR A 182 -6.33 -12.63 8.77
C TYR A 182 -5.98 -12.73 10.25
N ASN A 183 -5.22 -13.75 10.65
CA ASN A 183 -4.85 -13.98 12.04
C ASN A 183 -3.99 -12.85 12.60
N THR A 184 -3.06 -12.32 11.81
CA THR A 184 -2.22 -11.19 12.22
C THR A 184 -3.06 -9.94 12.48
N ILE A 185 -3.91 -9.56 11.51
CA ILE A 185 -4.76 -8.37 11.66
C ILE A 185 -5.79 -8.55 12.76
N LYS A 186 -6.39 -9.74 12.91
CA LYS A 186 -7.28 -10.06 14.04
C LYS A 186 -6.56 -9.85 15.37
N ALA A 187 -5.37 -10.41 15.52
CA ALA A 187 -4.61 -10.30 16.76
C ALA A 187 -4.19 -8.85 17.05
N MET A 188 -3.85 -8.07 16.03
CA MET A 188 -3.61 -6.62 16.14
C MET A 188 -4.86 -5.90 16.66
N LYS A 189 -6.03 -6.19 16.09
CA LYS A 189 -7.31 -5.61 16.55
C LYS A 189 -7.65 -6.00 17.98
N ASP A 190 -7.46 -7.27 18.35
CA ASP A 190 -7.69 -7.77 19.72
C ASP A 190 -6.79 -7.03 20.75
N ARG A 191 -5.62 -6.55 20.32
CA ARG A 191 -4.71 -5.70 21.12
C ARG A 191 -5.03 -4.21 21.04
N GLY A 192 -6.10 -3.81 20.35
CA GLY A 192 -6.48 -2.41 20.16
C GLY A 192 -5.52 -1.62 19.26
N VAL A 193 -4.86 -2.27 18.31
CA VAL A 193 -4.05 -1.59 17.28
C VAL A 193 -5.01 -0.98 16.23
N PRO A 194 -4.81 0.28 15.81
CA PRO A 194 -5.75 1.01 14.96
C PRO A 194 -5.59 0.66 13.47
N VAL A 195 -5.97 -0.57 13.09
CA VAL A 195 -6.04 -1.00 11.68
C VAL A 195 -7.45 -0.76 11.15
N ASP A 196 -7.60 0.16 10.20
CA ASP A 196 -8.90 0.50 9.61
C ASP A 196 -9.28 -0.40 8.43
N GLY A 197 -8.29 -1.00 7.75
CA GLY A 197 -8.55 -1.82 6.58
C GLY A 197 -7.40 -2.68 6.08
N ILE A 198 -7.72 -3.57 5.14
CA ILE A 198 -6.76 -4.37 4.37
C ILE A 198 -6.84 -3.94 2.90
N GLY A 199 -5.67 -3.68 2.32
CA GLY A 199 -5.46 -3.51 0.88
C GLY A 199 -5.10 -4.85 0.26
N MET A 200 -5.90 -5.26 -0.71
CA MET A 200 -5.70 -6.46 -1.53
C MET A 200 -5.10 -5.99 -2.85
N GLN A 201 -3.80 -6.24 -3.08
CA GLN A 201 -3.13 -5.79 -4.31
C GLN A 201 -3.82 -6.36 -5.56
N CYS A 202 -4.26 -7.62 -5.51
CA CYS A 202 -4.95 -8.30 -6.60
C CYS A 202 -4.15 -8.32 -7.92
N HIS A 203 -2.83 -8.44 -7.83
CA HIS A 203 -2.01 -8.83 -8.98
C HIS A 203 -2.42 -10.24 -9.42
N SER A 204 -3.20 -10.30 -10.49
CA SER A 204 -3.87 -11.53 -10.94
C SER A 204 -3.37 -11.93 -12.31
N SER A 205 -3.76 -13.13 -12.74
CA SER A 205 -3.58 -13.59 -14.11
C SER A 205 -4.88 -14.21 -14.63
N ILE A 206 -4.95 -14.45 -15.94
CA ILE A 206 -6.06 -15.23 -16.52
C ILE A 206 -6.13 -16.68 -15.99
N TYR A 207 -5.09 -17.14 -15.27
CA TYR A 207 -5.00 -18.46 -14.66
C TYR A 207 -5.39 -18.47 -13.17
N GLY A 208 -5.61 -17.30 -12.57
CA GLY A 208 -6.03 -17.17 -11.18
C GLY A 208 -5.52 -15.89 -10.50
N PRO A 209 -6.02 -15.59 -9.28
CA PRO A 209 -7.01 -16.37 -8.53
C PRO A 209 -8.39 -16.37 -9.20
N TYR A 210 -9.17 -17.44 -8.99
CA TYR A 210 -10.53 -17.52 -9.50
C TYR A 210 -11.48 -16.67 -8.64
N ALA A 211 -12.65 -16.34 -9.20
CA ALA A 211 -13.63 -15.48 -8.53
C ALA A 211 -14.04 -15.98 -7.13
N ASP A 212 -14.12 -17.31 -6.93
CA ASP A 212 -14.47 -17.90 -5.63
C ASP A 212 -13.36 -17.70 -4.58
N GLU A 213 -12.08 -17.80 -4.97
CA GLU A 213 -10.96 -17.54 -4.06
C GLU A 213 -10.93 -16.08 -3.63
N LEU A 214 -11.18 -15.16 -4.57
CA LEU A 214 -11.29 -13.73 -4.29
C LEU A 214 -12.48 -13.45 -3.35
N LYS A 215 -13.64 -14.05 -3.62
CA LYS A 215 -14.84 -13.91 -2.78
C LYS A 215 -14.60 -14.40 -1.36
N GLU A 216 -14.06 -15.61 -1.20
CA GLU A 216 -13.77 -16.19 0.10
C GLU A 216 -12.80 -15.31 0.91
N THR A 217 -11.80 -14.73 0.23
CA THR A 217 -10.83 -13.82 0.83
C THR A 217 -11.48 -12.51 1.29
N ILE A 218 -12.32 -11.92 0.45
CA ILE A 218 -13.07 -10.71 0.79
C ILE A 218 -13.99 -10.97 1.99
N GLU A 219 -14.75 -12.07 1.99
CA GLU A 219 -15.64 -12.43 3.09
C GLU A 219 -14.89 -12.67 4.40
N LEU A 220 -13.75 -13.38 4.35
CA LEU A 220 -12.91 -13.62 5.52
C LEU A 220 -12.36 -12.31 6.10
N TYR A 221 -11.76 -11.44 5.29
CA TYR A 221 -11.25 -10.16 5.79
C TYR A 221 -12.37 -9.23 6.26
N ALA A 222 -13.53 -9.24 5.60
CA ALA A 222 -14.69 -8.44 6.00
C ALA A 222 -15.24 -8.87 7.37
N SER A 223 -15.11 -10.15 7.73
CA SER A 223 -15.51 -10.66 9.05
C SER A 223 -14.75 -10.00 10.22
N LEU A 224 -13.62 -9.35 9.96
CA LEU A 224 -12.91 -8.53 10.96
C LEU A 224 -13.61 -7.21 11.24
N GLY A 225 -14.62 -6.80 10.47
CA GLY A 225 -15.28 -5.50 10.59
C GLY A 225 -14.34 -4.34 10.26
N ILE A 226 -13.58 -4.46 9.17
CA ILE A 226 -12.65 -3.46 8.63
C ILE A 226 -12.97 -3.18 7.16
N GLN A 227 -12.40 -2.11 6.60
CA GLN A 227 -12.52 -1.81 5.18
C GLN A 227 -11.65 -2.73 4.33
N ILE A 228 -12.09 -3.01 3.11
CA ILE A 228 -11.31 -3.72 2.11
C ILE A 228 -11.17 -2.79 0.91
N HIS A 229 -9.95 -2.59 0.45
CA HIS A 229 -9.65 -1.93 -0.81
C HIS A 229 -8.97 -2.91 -1.76
N ILE A 230 -9.40 -2.93 -3.02
CA ILE A 230 -8.59 -3.51 -4.10
C ILE A 230 -7.62 -2.42 -4.55
N THR A 231 -6.32 -2.64 -4.42
CA THR A 231 -5.32 -1.55 -4.43
C THR A 231 -4.47 -1.47 -5.68
N GLU A 232 -4.13 -2.60 -6.32
CA GLU A 232 -3.11 -2.66 -7.37
C GLU A 232 -3.53 -3.58 -8.55
N LEU A 233 -4.85 -3.75 -8.75
CA LEU A 233 -5.42 -4.71 -9.69
C LEU A 233 -4.85 -4.59 -11.10
N ASP A 234 -4.28 -5.69 -11.58
CA ASP A 234 -4.01 -6.00 -12.96
C ASP A 234 -4.34 -7.47 -13.27
N VAL A 235 -4.41 -7.80 -14.55
CA VAL A 235 -4.66 -9.17 -15.02
C VAL A 235 -3.63 -9.51 -16.08
N SER A 236 -2.58 -10.23 -15.65
CA SER A 236 -1.55 -10.76 -16.54
C SER A 236 -2.12 -11.79 -17.52
N LEU A 237 -1.68 -11.74 -18.76
CA LEU A 237 -1.95 -12.76 -19.78
C LEU A 237 -1.00 -13.98 -19.65
N PHE A 238 -0.02 -13.88 -18.76
CA PHE A 238 1.02 -14.88 -18.55
C PHE A 238 0.97 -15.42 -17.12
N GLU A 239 1.39 -16.67 -16.94
CA GLU A 239 1.67 -17.22 -15.61
C GLU A 239 2.89 -16.55 -14.97
N PHE A 240 2.97 -16.56 -13.64
CA PHE A 240 4.04 -15.88 -12.87
C PHE A 240 5.47 -16.32 -13.26
N GLY A 241 5.66 -17.57 -13.70
CA GLY A 241 6.95 -18.11 -14.12
C GLY A 241 7.20 -18.07 -15.64
N ASP A 242 6.26 -17.50 -16.41
CA ASP A 242 6.37 -17.46 -17.86
C ASP A 242 7.32 -16.33 -18.29
N HIS A 243 8.41 -16.73 -18.94
CA HIS A 243 9.42 -15.83 -19.50
C HIS A 243 9.39 -15.80 -21.04
N SER A 244 8.32 -16.33 -21.64
CA SER A 244 8.12 -16.29 -23.07
C SER A 244 8.05 -14.83 -23.54
N ARG A 245 8.80 -14.54 -24.60
CA ARG A 245 8.72 -13.25 -25.28
C ARG A 245 7.84 -13.44 -26.49
N ILE A 246 6.65 -12.86 -26.47
CA ILE A 246 5.85 -12.72 -27.68
C ILE A 246 6.60 -11.74 -28.59
N GLU A 247 6.89 -12.15 -29.82
CA GLU A 247 7.47 -11.25 -30.81
C GLU A 247 6.53 -10.05 -30.99
N LYS A 248 7.09 -8.84 -31.11
CA LYS A 248 6.27 -7.65 -31.35
C LYS A 248 5.51 -7.86 -32.66
N PRO A 249 4.19 -7.55 -32.70
CA PRO A 249 3.44 -7.57 -33.94
C PRO A 249 4.02 -6.61 -34.99
#